data_AF-A0A947CTX7-F1
#
_entry.id   AF-A0A947CTX7-F1
#
_cell.length_a   1.000
_cell.length_b   1.000
_cell.length_c   1.000
_cell.angle_alpha   90.00
_cell.angle_beta   90.00
_cell.angle_gamma   90.00
#
_symmetry.space_group_name_H-M   'P 1'
#
loop_
_entity.id
_entity.type
_entity.pdbx_description
1 polymer ?
#
loop_
_entity_poly.entity_id
_entity_poly.type
_entity_poly.pdbx_seq_one_letter_code
_entity_poly.pdbx_strand_id
1 'polypeptide(L)'
;IGPGTHVNAIGADGPGKQELAAEILANAKVVIDDVEQASHSGEVNVPLHDHELSAEQLHGTLGAVVAGSIAGREGDEVTVFDSTGLAVQDVAVARRIVELARERGVGTSFDFRA
;
A
#
# COMPACT_ATOMS: atom_id res chain seq x y z
N ILE A 1 6.60 -0.25 -19.84
CA ILE A 1 6.66 -1.43 -18.95
C ILE A 1 6.14 -2.65 -19.69
N GLY A 2 6.63 -3.86 -19.38
CA GLY A 2 6.32 -5.07 -20.17
C GLY A 2 5.82 -6.24 -19.31
N PRO A 3 5.43 -7.37 -19.93
CA PRO A 3 4.91 -8.54 -19.23
C PRO A 3 5.80 -9.00 -18.09
N GLY A 4 5.18 -9.39 -16.97
CA GLY A 4 5.84 -9.86 -15.76
C GLY A 4 6.40 -8.76 -14.85
N THR A 5 6.29 -7.49 -15.24
CA THR A 5 6.77 -6.37 -14.39
C THR A 5 5.88 -6.23 -13.16
N HIS A 6 6.51 -6.01 -12.01
CA HIS A 6 5.85 -5.54 -10.79
C HIS A 6 6.43 -4.19 -10.39
N VAL A 7 5.55 -3.26 -10.03
CA VAL A 7 5.90 -1.92 -9.53
C VAL A 7 5.35 -1.76 -8.12
N ASN A 8 6.18 -1.23 -7.23
CA ASN A 8 5.75 -0.67 -5.95
C ASN A 8 5.75 0.85 -6.10
N ALA A 9 4.56 1.43 -6.17
CA ALA A 9 4.36 2.88 -6.16
C ALA A 9 4.20 3.33 -4.71
N ILE A 10 5.18 4.09 -4.21
CA ILE A 10 5.33 4.41 -2.79
C ILE A 10 5.37 5.93 -2.56
N GLY A 11 5.74 6.72 -3.56
CA GLY A 11 6.06 8.13 -3.39
C GLY A 11 4.84 9.06 -3.39
N ALA A 12 3.71 8.66 -3.96
CA ALA A 12 2.48 9.45 -3.91
C ALA A 12 1.91 9.47 -2.49
N ASP A 13 2.04 10.63 -1.83
CA ASP A 13 1.69 10.85 -0.42
C ASP A 13 0.71 12.03 -0.23
N GLY A 14 0.08 12.49 -1.30
CA GLY A 14 -0.83 13.64 -1.24
C GLY A 14 -1.63 13.88 -2.51
N PRO A 15 -2.74 14.64 -2.42
CA PRO A 15 -3.60 14.92 -3.56
C PRO A 15 -2.84 15.58 -4.72
N GLY A 16 -3.08 15.11 -5.94
CA GLY A 16 -2.46 15.64 -7.15
C GLY A 16 -1.05 15.09 -7.43
N LYS A 17 -0.50 14.23 -6.57
CA LYS A 17 0.81 13.59 -6.79
C LYS A 17 0.62 12.22 -7.46
N GLN A 18 1.48 11.91 -8.43
CA GLN A 18 1.62 10.58 -9.04
C GLN A 18 3.05 10.41 -9.56
N GLU A 19 3.58 9.20 -9.56
CA GLU A 19 4.91 8.85 -10.09
C GLU A 19 4.83 8.17 -11.47
N LEU A 20 3.70 7.53 -11.76
CA LEU A 20 3.43 6.72 -12.93
C LEU A 20 2.52 7.47 -13.91
N ALA A 21 2.69 7.19 -15.20
CA ALA A 21 1.71 7.60 -16.19
C ALA A 21 0.40 6.81 -15.98
N ALA A 22 -0.77 7.45 -16.08
CA ALA A 22 -2.06 6.81 -15.86
C ALA A 22 -2.28 5.54 -16.70
N GLU A 23 -1.77 5.51 -17.94
CA GLU A 23 -1.82 4.34 -18.82
C GLU A 23 -1.15 3.09 -18.21
N ILE A 24 -0.16 3.25 -17.33
CA ILE A 24 0.46 2.14 -16.60
C ILE A 24 -0.56 1.48 -15.68
N LEU A 25 -1.31 2.28 -14.93
CA LEU A 25 -2.30 1.80 -13.97
C LEU A 25 -3.52 1.20 -14.68
N ALA A 26 -3.97 1.85 -15.76
CA ALA A 26 -5.10 1.36 -16.57
C ALA A 26 -4.85 -0.01 -17.22
N ASN A 27 -3.57 -0.37 -17.45
CA ASN A 27 -3.16 -1.65 -18.06
C ASN A 27 -2.52 -2.63 -17.07
N ALA A 28 -2.61 -2.37 -15.76
CA ALA A 28 -2.05 -3.24 -14.73
C ALA A 28 -3.13 -3.82 -13.81
N LYS A 29 -2.82 -4.93 -13.16
CA LYS A 29 -3.54 -5.39 -11.97
C LYS A 29 -3.09 -4.53 -10.79
N VAL A 30 -3.92 -3.55 -10.42
CA VAL A 30 -3.62 -2.57 -9.37
C VAL A 30 -4.16 -3.06 -8.02
N VAL A 31 -3.25 -3.29 -7.08
CA VAL A 31 -3.55 -3.61 -5.69
C VAL A 31 -3.21 -2.39 -4.85
N ILE A 32 -4.07 -2.00 -3.92
CA ILE A 32 -3.87 -0.84 -3.04
C ILE A 32 -3.77 -1.28 -1.58
N ASP A 33 -3.28 -0.45 -0.67
CA ASP A 33 -3.31 -0.78 0.76
C ASP A 33 -4.65 -0.46 1.43
N ASP A 34 -5.19 0.73 1.21
CA ASP A 34 -6.50 1.17 1.69
C ASP A 34 -7.26 1.97 0.61
N VAL A 35 -8.57 1.73 0.48
CA VAL A 35 -9.40 2.34 -0.57
C VAL A 35 -9.50 3.85 -0.42
N GLU A 36 -9.73 4.34 0.79
CA GLU A 36 -9.94 5.76 1.04
C GLU A 36 -8.62 6.53 0.91
N GLN A 37 -7.55 6.04 1.52
CA GLN A 37 -6.24 6.69 1.47
C GLN A 37 -5.64 6.69 0.05
N ALA A 38 -5.69 5.55 -0.65
CA ALA A 38 -5.14 5.46 -2.01
C ALA A 38 -5.91 6.38 -2.99
N SER A 39 -7.24 6.41 -2.89
CA SER A 39 -8.06 7.30 -3.74
C SER A 39 -7.85 8.78 -3.44
N HIS A 40 -7.41 9.14 -2.22
CA HIS A 40 -7.17 10.52 -1.82
C HIS A 40 -5.76 11.01 -2.14
N SER A 41 -4.74 10.17 -1.88
CA SER A 41 -3.33 10.58 -1.83
C SER A 41 -2.35 9.58 -2.45
N GLY A 42 -2.77 8.34 -2.70
CA GLY A 42 -1.91 7.31 -3.29
C GLY A 42 -1.76 7.46 -4.79
N GLU A 43 -1.00 6.58 -5.43
CA GLU A 43 -0.70 6.61 -6.86
C GLU A 43 -1.96 6.65 -7.75
N VAL A 44 -3.08 6.07 -7.30
CA VAL A 44 -4.34 6.05 -8.06
C VAL A 44 -5.16 7.35 -7.96
N ASN A 45 -4.82 8.30 -7.08
CA ASN A 45 -5.66 9.47 -6.80
C ASN A 45 -5.96 10.32 -8.06
N VAL A 46 -4.93 10.66 -8.84
CA VAL A 46 -5.07 11.52 -10.02
C VAL A 46 -5.81 10.80 -11.15
N PRO A 47 -5.45 9.57 -11.55
CA PRO A 47 -6.19 8.86 -12.61
C PRO A 47 -7.65 8.57 -12.26
N LEU A 48 -7.98 8.34 -10.99
CA LEU A 48 -9.37 8.19 -10.54
C LEU A 48 -10.14 9.52 -10.65
N HIS A 49 -9.51 10.63 -10.23
CA HIS A 49 -10.09 11.96 -10.33
C HIS A 49 -10.33 12.37 -11.80
N ASP A 50 -9.37 12.10 -12.67
CA ASP A 50 -9.41 12.48 -14.09
C ASP A 50 -10.17 11.48 -14.98
N HIS A 51 -10.75 10.43 -14.38
CA HIS A 51 -11.49 9.37 -15.07
C HIS A 51 -10.67 8.56 -16.08
N GLU A 52 -9.34 8.53 -15.92
CA GLU A 52 -8.43 7.66 -16.67
C GLU A 52 -8.37 6.24 -16.07
N LEU A 53 -8.81 6.10 -14.82
CA LEU A 53 -9.00 4.84 -14.09
C LEU A 53 -10.36 4.88 -13.38
N SER A 54 -11.09 3.77 -13.36
CA SER A 54 -12.31 3.63 -12.56
C SER A 54 -12.06 2.81 -11.29
N ALA A 55 -12.87 3.04 -10.25
CA ALA A 55 -12.73 2.30 -8.98
C ALA A 55 -12.93 0.79 -9.17
N GLU A 56 -13.74 0.38 -10.13
CA GLU A 56 -14.00 -1.02 -10.48
C GLU A 56 -12.78 -1.71 -11.15
N GLN A 57 -11.82 -0.93 -11.66
CA GLN A 57 -10.57 -1.45 -12.22
C GLN A 57 -9.53 -1.76 -11.13
N LEU A 58 -9.72 -1.28 -9.90
CA LEU A 58 -8.87 -1.65 -8.78
C LEU A 58 -9.13 -3.11 -8.42
N HIS A 59 -8.07 -3.93 -8.41
CA HIS A 59 -8.18 -5.37 -8.17
C HIS A 59 -8.61 -5.67 -6.72
N GLY A 60 -8.20 -4.82 -5.78
CA GLY A 60 -8.57 -4.90 -4.37
C GLY A 60 -7.42 -4.50 -3.46
N THR A 61 -7.55 -4.83 -2.18
CA THR A 61 -6.56 -4.44 -1.17
C THR A 61 -5.48 -5.51 -0.98
N LEU A 62 -4.28 -5.08 -0.56
CA LEU A 62 -3.20 -5.99 -0.17
C LEU A 62 -3.65 -6.94 0.94
N GLY A 63 -4.48 -6.47 1.88
CA GLY A 63 -5.08 -7.30 2.92
C GLY A 63 -5.92 -8.45 2.36
N ALA A 64 -6.71 -8.20 1.31
CA ALA A 64 -7.50 -9.22 0.64
C ALA A 64 -6.63 -10.26 -0.08
N VAL A 65 -5.54 -9.82 -0.73
CA VAL A 65 -4.56 -10.71 -1.35
C VAL A 65 -3.91 -11.61 -0.29
N VAL A 66 -3.43 -11.03 0.82
CA VAL A 66 -2.76 -11.76 1.92
C VAL A 66 -3.73 -12.73 2.61
N ALA A 67 -5.00 -12.36 2.76
CA ALA A 67 -6.03 -13.22 3.33
C ALA A 67 -6.50 -14.34 2.37
N GLY A 68 -6.08 -14.31 1.10
CA GLY A 68 -6.50 -15.26 0.07
C GLY A 68 -7.96 -15.09 -0.38
N SER A 69 -8.59 -13.94 -0.09
CA SER A 69 -9.95 -13.65 -0.55
C SER A 69 -9.99 -13.19 -2.01
N ILE A 70 -8.87 -12.66 -2.52
CA ILE A 70 -8.64 -12.40 -3.94
C ILE A 70 -7.27 -12.97 -4.35
N ALA A 71 -7.13 -13.34 -5.62
CA ALA A 71 -5.85 -13.82 -6.14
C ALA A 71 -4.82 -12.69 -6.23
N GLY A 72 -3.54 -13.00 -6.10
CA GLY A 72 -2.45 -12.08 -6.41
C GLY A 72 -2.17 -12.04 -7.91
N ARG A 73 -0.90 -12.28 -8.27
CA ARG A 73 -0.49 -12.50 -9.66
C ARG A 73 -0.93 -13.89 -10.14
N GLU A 74 -1.44 -13.98 -11.37
CA GLU A 74 -1.94 -15.23 -11.97
C GLU A 74 -1.22 -15.59 -13.29
N GLY A 75 -0.49 -14.65 -13.90
CA GLY A 75 0.31 -14.86 -15.09
C GLY A 75 1.42 -13.81 -15.24
N ASP A 76 1.59 -13.33 -16.48
CA ASP A 76 2.58 -12.32 -16.86
C ASP A 76 1.98 -10.91 -16.92
N GLU A 77 0.85 -10.65 -16.25
CA GLU A 77 0.28 -9.31 -16.17
C GLU A 77 1.25 -8.30 -15.54
N VAL A 78 1.15 -7.03 -15.88
CA VAL A 78 1.81 -5.99 -15.07
C VAL A 78 1.06 -5.89 -13.75
N THR A 79 1.76 -5.82 -12.61
CA THR A 79 1.14 -5.58 -11.30
C THR A 79 1.67 -4.31 -10.66
N VAL A 80 0.79 -3.48 -10.13
CA VAL A 80 1.15 -2.29 -9.35
C VAL A 80 0.62 -2.46 -7.95
N PHE A 81 1.47 -2.26 -6.95
CA PHE A 81 1.05 -2.04 -5.58
C PHE A 81 1.17 -0.54 -5.27
N ASP A 82 0.04 0.08 -4.95
CA ASP A 82 -0.03 1.47 -4.48
C ASP A 82 -0.07 1.49 -2.95
N SER A 83 0.95 2.10 -2.34
CA SER A 83 1.10 2.18 -0.90
C SER A 83 1.01 3.62 -0.42
N THR A 84 0.12 3.85 0.54
CA THR A 84 -0.05 5.11 1.27
C THR A 84 0.45 5.05 2.72
N GLY A 85 0.58 3.85 3.28
CA GLY A 85 1.02 3.62 4.65
C GLY A 85 -0.15 3.63 5.63
N LEU A 86 -0.25 2.56 6.43
CA LEU A 86 -1.36 2.34 7.35
C LEU A 86 -0.89 2.28 8.79
N ALA A 87 -1.58 2.99 9.69
CA ALA A 87 -1.22 3.01 11.12
C ALA A 87 -1.18 1.63 11.79
N VAL A 88 -1.94 0.65 11.26
CA VAL A 88 -1.90 -0.74 11.74
C VAL A 88 -0.51 -1.37 11.53
N GLN A 89 0.21 -1.00 10.47
CA GLN A 89 1.56 -1.46 10.19
C GLN A 89 2.53 -0.97 11.26
N ASP A 90 2.44 0.31 11.63
CA ASP A 90 3.26 0.92 12.69
C ASP A 90 3.03 0.25 14.03
N VAL A 91 1.77 0.09 14.43
CA VAL A 91 1.41 -0.53 15.73
C VAL A 91 1.86 -2.00 15.78
N ALA A 92 1.70 -2.75 14.69
CA ALA A 92 2.15 -4.13 14.60
C ALA A 92 3.67 -4.26 14.80
N VAL A 93 4.44 -3.39 14.13
CA VAL A 93 5.92 -3.37 14.26
C VAL A 93 6.33 -2.87 15.65
N ALA A 94 5.73 -1.79 16.15
CA ALA A 94 6.04 -1.23 17.47
C ALA A 94 5.83 -2.24 18.59
N ARG A 95 4.74 -3.01 18.54
CA ARG A 95 4.50 -4.11 19.48
C ARG A 95 5.66 -5.10 19.47
N ARG A 96 6.08 -5.55 18.29
CA ARG A 96 7.15 -6.55 18.19
C ARG A 96 8.49 -6.00 18.67
N ILE A 97 8.78 -4.72 18.39
CA ILE A 97 9.96 -4.02 18.90
C ILE A 97 9.96 -4.02 20.43
N VAL A 98 8.84 -3.69 21.08
CA VAL A 98 8.74 -3.67 22.55
C VAL A 98 8.91 -5.06 23.16
N GLU A 99 8.31 -6.09 22.56
CA GLU A 99 8.51 -7.49 22.99
C GLU A 99 9.99 -7.89 22.93
N LEU A 100 10.66 -7.62 21.81
CA LEU A 100 12.09 -7.91 21.62
C LEU A 100 12.98 -7.11 22.58
N ALA A 101 12.64 -5.85 22.85
CA ALA A 101 13.38 -5.01 23.79
C ALA A 101 13.33 -5.60 25.21
N ARG A 102 12.17 -6.09 25.64
CA ARG A 102 11.99 -6.78 26.93
C ARG A 102 12.76 -8.09 27.00
N GLU A 103 12.67 -8.92 25.96
CA GLU A 103 13.39 -10.21 25.87
C GLU A 103 14.92 -10.03 25.94
N ARG A 104 15.44 -8.94 25.37
CA ARG A 104 16.88 -8.68 25.25
C ARG A 104 17.43 -7.73 26.32
N GLY A 105 16.59 -7.23 27.23
CA GLY A 105 17.01 -6.24 28.23
C GLY A 105 17.50 -4.91 27.63
N VAL A 106 16.91 -4.47 26.52
CA VAL A 106 17.24 -3.21 25.81
C VAL A 106 16.20 -2.15 26.16
N GLY A 107 16.64 -0.91 26.35
CA GLY A 107 15.79 0.25 26.67
C GLY A 107 15.91 0.71 28.11
N THR A 108 15.14 1.74 28.48
CA THR A 108 15.15 2.33 29.83
C THR A 108 13.72 2.47 30.32
N SER A 109 13.45 1.98 31.53
CA SER A 109 12.15 2.17 32.18
C SER A 109 12.02 3.61 32.69
N PHE A 110 10.84 4.19 32.49
CA PHE A 110 10.49 5.51 33.00
C PHE A 110 9.13 5.45 33.68
N ASP A 111 9.03 5.99 34.89
CA ASP A 111 7.74 6.14 35.59
C ASP A 111 7.16 7.51 35.29
N PHE A 112 6.06 7.54 34.54
CA PHE A 112 5.36 8.77 34.18
C PHE A 112 4.57 9.41 35.34
N ARG A 113 4.55 8.80 36.52
CA ARG A 113 3.84 9.28 37.72
C ARG A 113 4.75 9.83 38.81
N ALA A 114 6.07 9.77 38.62
CA ALA A 114 7.06 10.28 39.57
C ALA A 114 7.06 11.81 39.65
#